data_AF-A0A7V5S0G8-F1
#
_entry.id   AF-A0A7V5S0G8-F1
#
_cell.length_a   1.000
_cell.length_b   1.000
_cell.length_c   1.000
_cell.angle_alpha   90.00
_cell.angle_beta   90.00
_cell.angle_gamma   90.00
#
_symmetry.space_group_name_H-M   'P 1'
#
loop_
_entity.id
_entity.type
_entity.pdbx_description
1 polymer ?
#
loop_
_entity_poly.entity_id
_entity_poly.type
_entity_poly.pdbx_seq_one_letter_code
_entity_poly.pdbx_strand_id
1 'polypeptide(L)'
;MSLSQSYFERIRAQIAELERRSLPAIERAAEVCAECLLRRGVIHVYDTGHLVSRELINRAGGLAAFSPLQFDLQVTNTNPYREAQGVGAQTTPETVRCIVQAALDRSRVASGDVLIIGSVSGKTPFPVELALQAKGRGVFTIGLTALDYSSKLQSEHASGKRLFEVVDLVIDNAAPYGDAMLSLEGVETAFCPASGIGAAVALWAVVAGIVERMAAAGSPPTILASINRPDGMERYKQTIEYYKQRGY
;
A
#
# COMPACT_ATOMS: atom_id res chain seq x y z
N MET A 1 15.47 -27.50 -16.50
CA MET A 1 14.69 -26.25 -16.65
C MET A 1 15.57 -25.09 -16.22
N SER A 2 15.62 -23.98 -16.96
CA SER A 2 16.40 -22.80 -16.53
C SER A 2 15.72 -22.07 -15.38
N LEU A 3 16.46 -21.31 -14.57
CA LEU A 3 15.88 -20.51 -13.49
C LEU A 3 14.83 -19.50 -13.98
N SER A 4 15.02 -18.93 -15.18
CA SER A 4 14.04 -18.03 -15.79
C SER A 4 12.73 -18.74 -16.12
N GLN A 5 12.78 -20.01 -16.57
CA GLN A 5 11.56 -20.80 -16.77
C GLN A 5 10.89 -21.12 -15.43
N SER A 6 11.66 -21.52 -14.42
CA SER A 6 11.15 -21.76 -13.06
C SER A 6 10.52 -20.51 -12.44
N TYR A 7 11.05 -19.31 -12.72
CA TYR A 7 10.47 -18.04 -12.27
C TYR A 7 9.05 -17.85 -12.80
N PHE A 8 8.83 -18.05 -14.10
CA PHE A 8 7.50 -17.90 -14.69
C PHE A 8 6.50 -18.91 -14.14
N GLU A 9 6.94 -20.13 -13.84
CA GLU A 9 6.09 -21.12 -13.16
C GLU A 9 5.70 -20.67 -11.75
N ARG A 10 6.67 -20.15 -10.98
CA ARG A 10 6.42 -19.67 -9.61
C ARG A 10 5.52 -18.44 -9.57
N ILE A 11 5.68 -17.50 -10.49
CA ILE A 11 4.79 -16.33 -10.59
C ILE A 11 3.36 -16.76 -10.93
N ARG A 12 3.16 -17.70 -11.87
CA ARG A 12 1.82 -18.23 -12.17
C ARG A 12 1.19 -18.87 -10.94
N ALA A 13 1.95 -19.68 -10.21
CA ALA A 13 1.49 -20.30 -8.97
C ALA A 13 1.13 -19.27 -7.89
N GLN A 14 1.96 -18.22 -7.72
CA GLN A 14 1.69 -17.14 -6.78
C GLN A 14 0.40 -16.39 -7.12
N ILE A 15 0.19 -16.03 -8.39
CA ILE A 15 -1.03 -15.33 -8.82
C ILE A 15 -2.27 -16.19 -8.58
N ALA A 16 -2.21 -17.49 -8.90
CA ALA A 16 -3.31 -18.41 -8.62
C ALA A 16 -3.61 -18.52 -7.12
N GLU A 17 -2.58 -18.54 -6.28
CA GLU A 17 -2.76 -18.59 -4.82
C GLU A 17 -3.29 -17.27 -4.26
N LEU A 18 -2.83 -16.14 -4.78
CA LEU A 18 -3.35 -14.81 -4.45
C LEU A 18 -4.83 -14.72 -4.77
N GLU A 19 -5.24 -15.10 -5.98
CA GLU A 19 -6.66 -15.11 -6.37
C GLU A 19 -7.47 -15.99 -5.41
N ARG A 20 -7.01 -17.23 -5.17
CA ARG A 20 -7.69 -18.19 -4.29
C ARG A 20 -7.84 -17.67 -2.85
N ARG A 21 -6.81 -17.01 -2.30
CA ARG A 21 -6.81 -16.55 -0.89
C ARG A 21 -7.47 -15.20 -0.69
N SER A 22 -7.28 -14.29 -1.64
CA SER A 22 -7.51 -12.86 -1.43
C SER A 22 -8.65 -12.29 -2.27
N LEU A 23 -9.25 -13.05 -3.21
CA LEU A 23 -10.36 -12.54 -4.01
C LEU A 23 -11.52 -11.97 -3.14
N PRO A 24 -11.99 -12.64 -2.07
CA PRO A 24 -13.04 -12.05 -1.22
C PRO A 24 -12.62 -10.73 -0.56
N ALA A 25 -11.35 -10.62 -0.12
CA ALA A 25 -10.83 -9.39 0.46
C ALA A 25 -10.65 -8.29 -0.60
N ILE A 26 -10.27 -8.65 -1.82
CA ILE A 26 -10.16 -7.74 -2.97
C ILE A 26 -11.54 -7.19 -3.34
N GLU A 27 -12.57 -8.04 -3.41
CA GLU A 27 -13.95 -7.62 -3.69
C GLU A 27 -14.48 -6.71 -2.59
N ARG A 28 -14.21 -7.04 -1.32
CA ARG A 28 -14.60 -6.20 -0.18
C ARG A 28 -13.86 -4.85 -0.18
N ALA A 29 -12.57 -4.84 -0.52
CA ALA A 29 -11.80 -3.62 -0.66
C ALA A 29 -12.36 -2.74 -1.78
N ALA A 30 -12.71 -3.35 -2.93
CA ALA A 30 -13.31 -2.64 -4.05
C ALA A 30 -14.66 -2.02 -3.68
N GLU A 31 -15.50 -2.73 -2.93
CA GLU A 31 -16.77 -2.24 -2.40
C GLU A 31 -16.57 -1.03 -1.48
N VAL A 32 -15.73 -1.16 -0.46
CA VAL A 32 -15.49 -0.07 0.52
C VAL A 32 -14.85 1.15 -0.16
N CYS A 33 -13.92 0.94 -1.08
CA CYS A 33 -13.33 2.02 -1.87
C CYS A 33 -14.37 2.70 -2.78
N ALA A 34 -15.23 1.95 -3.46
CA ALA A 34 -16.29 2.53 -4.29
C ALA A 34 -17.30 3.33 -3.44
N GLU A 35 -17.71 2.82 -2.28
CA GLU A 35 -18.58 3.54 -1.34
C GLU A 35 -17.95 4.82 -0.83
N CYS A 36 -16.65 4.78 -0.48
CA CYS A 36 -15.88 5.94 -0.07
C CYS A 36 -15.93 7.03 -1.15
N LEU A 37 -15.62 6.68 -2.39
CA LEU A 37 -15.64 7.64 -3.50
C LEU A 37 -17.05 8.16 -3.77
N LEU A 38 -18.07 7.31 -3.81
CA LEU A 38 -19.47 7.74 -4.02
C LEU A 38 -19.98 8.70 -2.92
N ARG A 39 -19.36 8.68 -1.73
CA ARG A 39 -19.63 9.61 -0.63
C ARG A 39 -18.67 10.80 -0.56
N ARG A 40 -17.89 11.03 -1.61
CA ARG A 40 -16.90 12.11 -1.72
C ARG A 40 -15.68 11.98 -0.80
N GLY A 41 -15.44 10.78 -0.27
CA GLY A 41 -14.24 10.46 0.50
C GLY A 41 -13.02 10.26 -0.41
N VAL A 42 -11.85 10.17 0.22
CA VAL A 42 -10.56 10.01 -0.46
C VAL A 42 -9.95 8.65 -0.15
N ILE A 43 -9.32 8.02 -1.15
CA ILE A 43 -8.52 6.82 -0.94
C ILE A 43 -7.05 7.24 -0.85
N HIS A 44 -6.48 7.08 0.34
CA HIS A 44 -5.08 7.35 0.63
C HIS A 44 -4.26 6.07 0.50
N VAL A 45 -3.03 6.22 0.02
CA VAL A 45 -2.09 5.11 -0.16
C VAL A 45 -0.78 5.45 0.53
N TYR A 46 -0.45 4.65 1.55
CA TYR A 46 0.86 4.65 2.20
C TYR A 46 1.58 3.36 1.86
N ASP A 47 2.87 3.43 1.53
CA ASP A 47 3.74 2.26 1.46
C ASP A 47 5.11 2.55 2.07
N THR A 48 5.82 1.48 2.44
CA THR A 48 7.18 1.58 3.00
C THR A 48 8.28 1.58 1.92
N GLY A 49 7.98 2.06 0.70
CA GLY A 49 8.99 2.35 -0.33
C GLY A 49 9.21 1.30 -1.43
N HIS A 50 8.39 0.26 -1.54
CA HIS A 50 8.61 -0.81 -2.52
C HIS A 50 7.98 -0.54 -3.90
N LEU A 51 6.64 -0.48 -4.00
CA LEU A 51 5.99 -0.45 -5.33
C LEU A 51 4.59 0.18 -5.34
N VAL A 52 3.78 -0.03 -4.31
CA VAL A 52 2.33 0.18 -4.33
C VAL A 52 1.91 1.58 -4.75
N SER A 53 2.46 2.61 -4.10
CA SER A 53 2.17 4.01 -4.38
C SER A 53 2.63 4.40 -5.79
N ARG A 54 3.80 3.91 -6.22
CA ARG A 54 4.36 4.17 -7.56
C ARG A 54 3.61 3.46 -8.69
N GLU A 55 3.01 2.31 -8.41
CA GLU A 55 2.29 1.52 -9.40
C GLU A 55 0.85 2.01 -9.60
N LEU A 56 0.20 2.52 -8.56
CA LEU A 56 -1.19 2.97 -8.64
C LEU A 56 -1.37 4.45 -8.97
N ILE A 57 -0.51 5.31 -8.43
CA ILE A 57 -0.73 6.76 -8.49
C ILE A 57 -0.15 7.33 -9.78
N ASN A 58 -0.92 8.21 -10.42
CA ASN A 58 -0.52 8.93 -11.63
C ASN A 58 -0.07 8.01 -12.79
N ARG A 59 -0.79 6.90 -12.97
CA ARG A 59 -0.51 5.90 -14.00
C ARG A 59 -1.64 5.87 -15.03
N ALA A 60 -1.28 5.75 -16.31
CA ALA A 60 -2.26 5.59 -17.38
C ALA A 60 -3.11 4.33 -17.16
N GLY A 61 -4.44 4.46 -17.26
CA GLY A 61 -5.38 3.40 -16.90
C GLY A 61 -5.70 3.32 -15.40
N GLY A 62 -4.99 4.09 -14.56
CA GLY A 62 -5.25 4.20 -13.13
C GLY A 62 -6.36 5.20 -12.79
N LEU A 63 -6.87 5.10 -11.57
CA LEU A 63 -7.82 6.05 -11.01
C LEU A 63 -7.11 7.38 -10.71
N ALA A 64 -7.77 8.51 -11.00
CA ALA A 64 -7.34 9.82 -10.50
C ALA A 64 -7.53 9.95 -8.96
N ALA A 65 -8.24 8.99 -8.36
CA ALA A 65 -8.75 9.03 -6.99
C ALA A 65 -7.74 8.69 -5.89
N PHE A 66 -6.60 8.07 -6.24
CA PHE A 66 -5.60 7.67 -5.26
C PHE A 66 -4.70 8.84 -4.89
N SER A 67 -4.62 9.13 -3.59
CA SER A 67 -3.76 10.17 -3.03
C SER A 67 -2.60 9.54 -2.27
N PRO A 68 -1.34 9.95 -2.51
CA PRO A 68 -0.22 9.47 -1.71
C PRO A 68 -0.32 10.05 -0.29
N LEU A 69 -0.19 9.19 0.72
CA LEU A 69 0.11 9.60 2.09
C LEU A 69 1.58 9.27 2.36
N GLN A 70 2.44 10.28 2.27
CA GLN A 70 3.87 10.17 2.51
C GLN A 70 4.28 11.15 3.59
N PHE A 71 5.06 10.68 4.55
CA PHE A 71 5.63 11.50 5.60
C PHE A 71 6.97 10.92 6.01
N ASP A 72 7.88 11.81 6.38
CA ASP A 72 9.19 11.46 6.92
C ASP A 72 9.60 12.57 7.90
N LEU A 73 10.38 12.21 8.91
CA LEU A 73 11.03 13.15 9.81
C LEU A 73 12.53 12.90 9.76
N GLN A 74 13.20 13.61 8.85
CA GLN A 74 14.65 13.57 8.74
C GLN A 74 15.28 14.62 9.65
N VAL A 75 16.16 14.17 10.55
CA VAL A 75 16.94 15.05 11.43
C VAL A 75 18.42 14.79 11.20
N THR A 76 19.14 15.79 10.68
CA THR A 76 20.60 15.77 10.57
C THR A 76 21.20 16.48 11.76
N ASN A 77 21.76 15.73 12.70
CA ASN A 77 22.39 16.26 13.90
C ASN A 77 23.70 15.51 14.18
N THR A 78 24.74 15.88 13.43
CA THR A 78 26.06 15.26 13.55
C THR A 78 26.83 15.93 14.68
N ASN A 79 27.31 15.11 15.62
CA ASN A 79 28.15 15.56 16.72
C ASN A 79 29.22 14.49 16.99
N PRO A 80 30.43 14.65 16.43
CA PRO A 80 31.47 13.63 16.49
C PRO A 80 31.86 13.22 17.91
N TYR A 81 31.81 14.16 18.87
CA TYR A 81 32.07 13.85 20.27
C TYR A 81 31.01 12.92 20.85
N ARG A 82 29.71 13.19 20.61
CA ARG A 82 28.59 12.36 21.09
C ARG A 82 28.51 11.01 20.37
N GLU A 83 28.77 10.99 19.08
CA GLU A 83 28.86 9.76 18.29
C GLU A 83 29.97 8.84 18.81
N ALA A 84 31.15 9.40 19.14
CA ALA A 84 32.23 8.65 19.77
C ALA A 84 31.89 8.12 21.17
N GLN A 85 30.89 8.70 21.85
CA GLN A 85 30.33 8.19 23.11
C GLN A 85 29.15 7.21 22.90
N GLY A 86 28.84 6.83 21.65
CA GLY A 86 27.72 5.93 21.34
C GLY A 86 26.34 6.56 21.49
N VAL A 87 26.25 7.89 21.62
CA VAL A 87 24.98 8.62 21.71
C VAL A 87 24.39 8.76 20.31
N GLY A 88 23.61 7.76 19.90
CA GLY A 88 22.88 7.73 18.63
C GLY A 88 21.46 8.29 18.73
N ALA A 89 20.87 8.59 17.58
CA ALA A 89 19.43 8.85 17.49
C ALA A 89 18.64 7.60 17.93
N GLN A 90 17.64 7.79 18.79
CA GLN A 90 16.75 6.72 19.23
C GLN A 90 15.32 7.07 18.86
N THR A 91 14.72 6.28 17.97
CA THR A 91 13.30 6.36 17.68
C THR A 91 12.54 5.52 18.69
N THR A 92 12.02 6.16 19.74
CA THR A 92 11.21 5.49 20.77
C THR A 92 9.78 5.25 20.27
N PRO A 93 9.00 4.36 20.91
CA PRO A 93 7.57 4.23 20.61
C PRO A 93 6.80 5.55 20.69
N GLU A 94 7.12 6.40 21.68
CA GLU A 94 6.55 7.74 21.81
C GLU A 94 6.92 8.64 20.63
N THR A 95 8.16 8.56 20.15
CA THR A 95 8.62 9.28 18.96
C THR A 95 7.81 8.88 17.73
N VAL A 96 7.61 7.57 17.51
CA VAL A 96 6.79 7.06 16.39
C VAL A 96 5.36 7.58 16.49
N ARG A 97 4.74 7.46 17.67
CA ARG A 97 3.38 7.95 17.93
C ARG A 97 3.24 9.42 17.58
N CYS A 98 4.17 10.26 18.04
CA CYS A 98 4.17 11.71 17.77
C CYS A 98 4.37 12.04 16.30
N ILE A 99 5.25 11.33 15.58
CA ILE A 99 5.46 11.55 14.15
C ILE A 99 4.20 11.21 13.35
N VAL A 100 3.59 10.05 13.62
CA VAL A 100 2.36 9.62 12.94
C VAL A 100 1.21 10.59 13.24
N GLN A 101 1.06 11.00 14.50
CA GLN A 101 0.05 11.98 14.92
C GLN A 101 0.22 13.30 14.17
N ALA A 102 1.44 13.85 14.16
CA ALA A 102 1.75 15.09 13.44
C ALA A 102 1.53 14.96 11.92
N ALA A 103 1.86 13.81 11.34
CA ALA A 103 1.63 13.54 9.92
C ALA A 103 0.13 13.53 9.60
N LEU A 104 -0.69 12.83 10.39
CA LEU A 104 -2.14 12.79 10.21
C LEU A 104 -2.79 14.17 10.46
N ASP A 105 -2.35 14.92 11.48
CA ASP A 105 -2.85 16.27 11.78
C ASP A 105 -2.55 17.28 10.68
N ARG A 106 -1.42 17.14 10.00
CA ARG A 106 -1.03 17.98 8.86
C ARG A 106 -1.62 17.48 7.53
N SER A 107 -2.13 16.26 7.49
CA SER A 107 -2.72 15.67 6.28
C SER A 107 -4.13 16.21 6.01
N ARG A 108 -4.72 15.75 4.91
CA ARG A 108 -6.14 15.96 4.60
C ARG A 108 -6.97 14.68 4.80
N VAL A 109 -6.45 13.71 5.55
CA VAL A 109 -7.16 12.47 5.88
C VAL A 109 -8.33 12.81 6.81
N ALA A 110 -9.53 12.32 6.47
CA ALA A 110 -10.76 12.59 7.21
C ALA A 110 -11.53 11.32 7.55
N SER A 111 -12.44 11.40 8.52
CA SER A 111 -13.36 10.30 8.83
C SER A 111 -14.19 9.93 7.61
N GLY A 112 -14.35 8.63 7.35
CA GLY A 112 -15.03 8.11 6.16
C GLY A 112 -14.12 7.88 4.95
N ASP A 113 -12.86 8.32 5.00
CA ASP A 113 -11.85 7.97 4.01
C ASP A 113 -11.41 6.50 4.14
N VAL A 114 -10.71 6.03 3.11
CA VAL A 114 -10.01 4.73 3.11
C VAL A 114 -8.50 4.96 3.08
N LEU A 115 -7.76 4.21 3.90
CA LEU A 115 -6.31 4.20 3.89
C LEU A 115 -5.77 2.80 3.60
N ILE A 116 -5.14 2.65 2.44
CA ILE A 116 -4.40 1.45 2.05
C ILE A 116 -2.96 1.57 2.55
N ILE A 117 -2.50 0.59 3.32
CA ILE A 117 -1.18 0.55 3.96
C ILE A 117 -0.41 -0.67 3.44
N GLY A 118 0.62 -0.42 2.63
CA GLY A 118 1.50 -1.46 2.09
C GLY A 118 2.72 -1.70 2.99
N SER A 119 2.82 -2.90 3.57
CA SER A 119 4.03 -3.35 4.28
C SER A 119 4.14 -4.87 4.22
N VAL A 120 5.20 -5.38 3.58
CA VAL A 120 5.39 -6.82 3.34
C VAL A 120 5.52 -7.59 4.66
N SER A 121 6.33 -7.10 5.59
CA SER A 121 6.50 -7.72 6.91
C SER A 121 5.42 -7.26 7.91
N GLY A 122 4.91 -6.04 7.76
CA GLY A 122 3.95 -5.45 8.69
C GLY A 122 4.43 -5.32 10.14
N LYS A 123 5.72 -5.55 10.42
CA LYS A 123 6.25 -5.64 11.80
C LYS A 123 6.78 -4.34 12.36
N THR A 124 7.12 -3.39 11.49
CA THR A 124 7.78 -2.13 11.90
C THR A 124 6.76 -1.18 12.55
N PRO A 125 7.21 -0.28 13.45
CA PRO A 125 6.28 0.54 14.23
C PRO A 125 5.38 1.48 13.40
N PHE A 126 5.93 2.14 12.37
CA PHE A 126 5.21 3.15 11.59
C PHE A 126 3.92 2.68 10.91
N PRO A 127 3.90 1.58 10.12
CA PRO A 127 2.65 1.12 9.50
C PRO A 127 1.61 0.66 10.54
N VAL A 128 2.05 0.08 11.66
CA VAL A 128 1.15 -0.36 12.74
C VAL A 128 0.53 0.84 13.46
N GLU A 129 1.36 1.81 13.86
CA GLU A 129 0.91 3.03 14.53
C GLU A 129 0.00 3.86 13.61
N LEU A 130 0.34 3.98 12.32
CA LEU A 130 -0.49 4.64 11.32
C LEU A 130 -1.88 3.99 11.20
N ALA A 131 -1.95 2.66 11.13
CA ALA A 131 -3.22 1.95 11.06
C ALA A 131 -4.09 2.21 12.30
N LEU A 132 -3.50 2.13 13.49
CA LEU A 132 -4.20 2.34 14.75
C LEU A 132 -4.74 3.77 14.88
N GLN A 133 -3.92 4.79 14.59
CA GLN A 133 -4.34 6.18 14.68
C GLN A 133 -5.34 6.57 13.60
N ALA A 134 -5.17 6.11 12.35
CA ALA A 134 -6.11 6.36 11.27
C ALA A 134 -7.49 5.77 11.59
N LYS A 135 -7.53 4.52 12.07
CA LYS A 135 -8.76 3.87 12.54
C LYS A 135 -9.42 4.64 13.68
N GLY A 136 -8.64 5.15 14.63
CA GLY A 136 -9.14 6.03 15.70
C GLY A 136 -9.77 7.34 15.21
N ARG A 137 -9.46 7.77 13.98
CA ARG A 137 -10.05 8.95 13.31
C ARG A 137 -11.25 8.62 12.41
N GLY A 138 -11.73 7.38 12.43
CA GLY A 138 -12.85 6.94 11.59
C GLY A 138 -12.47 6.66 10.13
N VAL A 139 -11.19 6.42 9.85
CA VAL A 139 -10.70 5.99 8.53
C VAL A 139 -10.75 4.47 8.43
N PHE A 140 -11.27 3.94 7.33
CA PHE A 140 -11.24 2.49 7.09
C PHE A 140 -9.84 2.07 6.61
N THR A 141 -9.23 1.12 7.30
CA THR A 141 -7.83 0.73 7.04
C THR A 141 -7.73 -0.62 6.33
N ILE A 142 -6.98 -0.64 5.22
CA ILE A 142 -6.70 -1.84 4.44
C ILE A 142 -5.20 -2.14 4.51
N GLY A 143 -4.82 -3.28 5.07
CA GLY A 143 -3.42 -3.74 5.10
C GLY A 143 -3.11 -4.65 3.92
N LEU A 144 -2.12 -4.28 3.11
CA LEU A 144 -1.55 -5.13 2.07
C LEU A 144 -0.22 -5.70 2.55
N THR A 145 -0.18 -7.00 2.80
CA THR A 145 0.97 -7.67 3.43
C THR A 145 1.16 -9.09 2.92
N ALA A 146 2.22 -9.76 3.35
CA ALA A 146 2.48 -11.17 3.05
C ALA A 146 2.21 -12.01 4.30
N LEU A 147 1.08 -12.72 4.39
CA LEU A 147 0.70 -13.39 5.63
C LEU A 147 1.66 -14.53 6.02
N ASP A 148 2.15 -15.28 5.04
CA ASP A 148 3.11 -16.38 5.26
C ASP A 148 4.47 -15.88 5.79
N TYR A 149 4.75 -14.58 5.60
CA TYR A 149 5.92 -13.90 6.13
C TYR A 149 5.63 -13.20 7.45
N SER A 150 4.69 -12.26 7.45
CA SER A 150 4.35 -11.39 8.58
C SER A 150 3.99 -12.18 9.85
N SER A 151 3.22 -13.27 9.72
CA SER A 151 2.77 -14.09 10.85
C SER A 151 3.91 -14.76 11.64
N LYS A 152 5.10 -14.92 11.03
CA LYS A 152 6.28 -15.53 11.64
C LYS A 152 7.25 -14.53 12.25
N LEU A 153 7.01 -13.23 12.05
CA LEU A 153 7.88 -12.18 12.55
C LEU A 153 7.38 -11.66 13.90
N GLN A 154 8.32 -11.30 14.77
CA GLN A 154 8.02 -10.55 15.98
C GLN A 154 7.76 -9.09 15.62
N SER A 155 6.71 -8.50 16.20
CA SER A 155 6.44 -7.07 16.05
C SER A 155 7.50 -6.23 16.77
N GLU A 156 7.86 -5.10 16.16
CA GLU A 156 8.69 -4.06 16.75
C GLU A 156 7.83 -2.93 17.36
N HIS A 157 6.51 -2.96 17.13
CA HIS A 157 5.59 -2.00 17.68
C HIS A 157 5.30 -2.29 19.16
N ALA A 158 5.10 -1.26 19.98
CA ALA A 158 4.90 -1.40 21.43
C ALA A 158 3.65 -2.22 21.81
N SER A 159 2.66 -2.34 20.91
CA SER A 159 1.48 -3.19 21.12
C SER A 159 1.75 -4.69 20.95
N GLY A 160 2.92 -5.08 20.43
CA GLY A 160 3.23 -6.46 20.05
C GLY A 160 2.51 -6.95 18.79
N LYS A 161 1.69 -6.11 18.15
CA LYS A 161 0.89 -6.46 16.95
C LYS A 161 1.59 -6.05 15.66
N ARG A 162 1.28 -6.76 14.58
CA ARG A 162 1.66 -6.48 13.20
C ARG A 162 0.50 -5.81 12.47
N LEU A 163 0.78 -5.28 11.28
CA LEU A 163 -0.19 -4.55 10.47
C LEU A 163 -1.49 -5.35 10.25
N PHE A 164 -1.40 -6.63 9.88
CA PHE A 164 -2.58 -7.45 9.61
C PHE A 164 -3.49 -7.68 10.83
N GLU A 165 -3.00 -7.41 12.04
CA GLU A 165 -3.74 -7.60 13.30
C GLU A 165 -4.44 -6.33 13.78
N VAL A 166 -4.21 -5.19 13.11
CA VAL A 166 -4.72 -3.88 13.54
C VAL A 166 -5.61 -3.20 12.50
N VAL A 167 -5.51 -3.58 11.23
CA VAL A 167 -6.34 -3.05 10.14
C VAL A 167 -7.76 -3.61 10.14
N ASP A 168 -8.68 -2.96 9.43
CA ASP A 168 -10.07 -3.42 9.26
C ASP A 168 -10.20 -4.54 8.22
N LEU A 169 -9.35 -4.50 7.19
CA LEU A 169 -9.33 -5.50 6.12
C LEU A 169 -7.89 -5.83 5.72
N VAL A 170 -7.61 -7.11 5.51
CA VAL A 170 -6.28 -7.59 5.07
C VAL A 170 -6.38 -8.13 3.66
N ILE A 171 -5.46 -7.72 2.80
CA ILE A 171 -5.21 -8.33 1.50
C ILE A 171 -3.85 -9.03 1.58
N ASP A 172 -3.85 -10.36 1.47
CA ASP A 172 -2.63 -11.16 1.38
C ASP A 172 -2.09 -11.12 -0.05
N ASN A 173 -0.85 -10.65 -0.22
CA ASN A 173 -0.16 -10.60 -1.52
C ASN A 173 0.45 -11.97 -1.93
N ALA A 174 0.26 -13.00 -1.10
CA ALA A 174 0.70 -14.37 -1.32
C ALA A 174 2.23 -14.53 -1.50
N ALA A 175 3.02 -13.57 -1.03
CA ALA A 175 4.47 -13.74 -1.02
C ALA A 175 4.88 -14.77 0.04
N PRO A 176 5.81 -15.69 -0.29
CA PRO A 176 6.28 -16.68 0.66
C PRO A 176 7.13 -16.03 1.76
N TYR A 177 7.39 -16.81 2.81
CA TYR A 177 8.34 -16.41 3.85
C TYR A 177 9.70 -16.02 3.26
N GLY A 178 10.22 -14.87 3.69
CA GLY A 178 11.49 -14.32 3.18
C GLY A 178 11.36 -13.54 1.88
N ASP A 179 10.16 -13.43 1.31
CA ASP A 179 9.87 -12.70 0.07
C ASP A 179 10.85 -13.05 -1.06
N ALA A 180 10.97 -14.36 -1.34
CA ALA A 180 11.86 -14.87 -2.37
C ALA A 180 11.25 -16.10 -3.03
N MET A 181 11.33 -16.17 -4.36
CA MET A 181 10.77 -17.27 -5.14
C MET A 181 11.79 -18.34 -5.50
N LEU A 182 13.07 -17.98 -5.65
CA LEU A 182 14.08 -18.87 -6.21
C LEU A 182 15.25 -19.09 -5.26
N SER A 183 15.88 -20.26 -5.40
CA SER A 183 17.12 -20.65 -4.74
C SER A 183 18.02 -21.37 -5.75
N LEU A 184 19.34 -21.32 -5.56
CA LEU A 184 20.33 -21.99 -6.40
C LEU A 184 21.51 -22.44 -5.54
N GLU A 185 22.01 -23.65 -5.76
CA GLU A 185 23.22 -24.14 -5.09
C GLU A 185 24.41 -23.20 -5.38
N GLY A 186 25.17 -22.85 -4.35
CA GLY A 186 26.24 -21.85 -4.43
C GLY A 186 25.78 -20.39 -4.31
N VAL A 187 24.47 -20.13 -4.16
CA VAL A 187 23.90 -18.82 -3.83
C VAL A 187 23.26 -18.89 -2.45
N GLU A 188 23.84 -18.21 -1.47
CA GLU A 188 23.44 -18.32 -0.05
C GLU A 188 22.01 -17.85 0.22
N THR A 189 21.58 -16.79 -0.48
CA THR A 189 20.30 -16.12 -0.22
C THR A 189 19.31 -16.42 -1.32
N ALA A 190 18.09 -16.81 -0.95
CA ALA A 190 16.98 -16.91 -1.89
C ALA A 190 16.69 -15.53 -2.53
N PHE A 191 16.26 -15.52 -3.79
CA PHE A 191 16.17 -14.29 -4.59
C PHE A 191 14.88 -14.27 -5.43
N CYS A 192 14.71 -13.18 -6.20
CA CYS A 192 13.49 -12.86 -6.96
C CYS A 192 12.27 -12.68 -6.06
N PRO A 193 12.02 -11.46 -5.54
CA PRO A 193 10.93 -11.20 -4.62
C PRO A 193 9.56 -11.29 -5.27
N ALA A 194 8.59 -11.74 -4.48
CA ALA A 194 7.21 -12.05 -4.87
C ALA A 194 6.24 -10.91 -4.54
N SER A 195 6.48 -10.22 -3.42
CA SER A 195 5.53 -9.31 -2.77
C SER A 195 5.11 -8.14 -3.64
N GLY A 196 6.03 -7.58 -4.42
CA GLY A 196 5.74 -6.45 -5.32
C GLY A 196 4.73 -6.83 -6.40
N ILE A 197 4.94 -7.96 -7.08
CA ILE A 197 4.04 -8.41 -8.15
C ILE A 197 2.67 -8.78 -7.57
N GLY A 198 2.65 -9.51 -6.45
CA GLY A 198 1.40 -9.84 -5.76
C GLY A 198 0.63 -8.57 -5.34
N ALA A 199 1.32 -7.60 -4.76
CA ALA A 199 0.73 -6.31 -4.38
C ALA A 199 0.13 -5.57 -5.58
N ALA A 200 0.84 -5.47 -6.69
CA ALA A 200 0.36 -4.82 -7.90
C ALA A 200 -0.88 -5.53 -8.49
N VAL A 201 -0.83 -6.86 -8.60
CA VAL A 201 -1.94 -7.66 -9.12
C VAL A 201 -3.19 -7.50 -8.25
N ALA A 202 -3.06 -7.63 -6.93
CA ALA A 202 -4.19 -7.49 -6.02
C ALA A 202 -4.84 -6.11 -6.12
N LEU A 203 -4.04 -5.04 -6.14
CA LEU A 203 -4.60 -3.69 -6.17
C LEU A 203 -5.16 -3.29 -7.54
N TRP A 204 -4.61 -3.79 -8.64
CA TRP A 204 -5.25 -3.62 -9.95
C TRP A 204 -6.58 -4.36 -10.03
N ALA A 205 -6.72 -5.52 -9.38
CA ALA A 205 -8.00 -6.20 -9.23
C ALA A 205 -8.99 -5.39 -8.37
N VAL A 206 -8.52 -4.74 -7.29
CA VAL A 206 -9.34 -3.79 -6.51
C VAL A 206 -9.82 -2.64 -7.40
N VAL A 207 -8.94 -2.06 -8.22
CA VAL A 207 -9.31 -0.99 -9.18
C VAL A 207 -10.39 -1.46 -10.14
N ALA A 208 -10.27 -2.67 -10.70
CA ALA A 208 -11.28 -3.22 -11.59
C ALA A 208 -12.66 -3.30 -10.89
N GLY A 209 -12.69 -3.80 -9.65
CA GLY A 209 -13.93 -3.87 -8.86
C GLY A 209 -14.51 -2.50 -8.50
N ILE A 210 -13.67 -1.49 -8.24
CA ILE A 210 -14.12 -0.10 -7.99
C ILE A 210 -14.82 0.44 -9.23
N VAL A 211 -14.18 0.31 -10.41
CA VAL A 211 -14.71 0.80 -11.68
C VAL A 211 -16.05 0.17 -11.99
N GLU A 212 -16.16 -1.15 -11.87
CA GLU A 212 -17.41 -1.89 -12.08
C GLU A 212 -18.55 -1.35 -11.21
N ARG A 213 -18.32 -1.22 -9.90
CA ARG A 213 -19.34 -0.79 -8.93
C ARG A 213 -19.77 0.66 -9.13
N MET A 214 -18.81 1.56 -9.33
CA MET A 214 -19.09 2.97 -9.57
C MET A 214 -19.83 3.20 -10.89
N ALA A 215 -19.46 2.47 -11.95
CA ALA A 215 -20.19 2.50 -13.22
C ALA A 215 -21.63 1.99 -13.07
N ALA A 216 -21.83 0.88 -12.35
CA ALA A 216 -23.15 0.34 -12.05
C ALA A 216 -24.02 1.31 -11.21
N ALA A 217 -23.40 2.13 -10.37
CA ALA A 217 -24.06 3.19 -9.60
C ALA A 217 -24.35 4.47 -10.41
N GLY A 218 -24.02 4.51 -11.71
CA GLY A 218 -24.23 5.68 -12.58
C GLY A 218 -23.26 6.84 -12.35
N SER A 219 -22.18 6.62 -11.58
CA SER A 219 -21.14 7.60 -11.29
C SER A 219 -19.76 7.01 -11.57
N PRO A 220 -19.40 6.77 -12.85
CA PRO A 220 -18.14 6.10 -13.19
C PRO A 220 -16.93 6.92 -12.73
N PRO A 221 -15.84 6.24 -12.32
CA PRO A 221 -14.67 6.95 -11.83
C PRO A 221 -13.90 7.62 -12.97
N THR A 222 -13.11 8.62 -12.59
CA THR A 222 -12.18 9.30 -13.48
C THR A 222 -10.92 8.45 -13.68
N ILE A 223 -10.68 8.02 -14.93
CA ILE A 223 -9.51 7.23 -15.34
C ILE A 223 -8.50 8.12 -16.06
N LEU A 224 -7.23 7.99 -15.69
CA LEU A 224 -6.13 8.74 -16.30
C LEU A 224 -5.81 8.21 -17.70
N ALA A 225 -5.93 9.09 -18.69
CA ALA A 225 -5.51 8.77 -20.07
C ALA A 225 -3.98 8.70 -20.18
N SER A 226 -3.49 7.87 -21.11
CA SER A 226 -2.07 7.86 -21.46
C SER A 226 -1.69 9.15 -22.19
N ILE A 227 -0.72 9.88 -21.65
CA ILE A 227 -0.21 11.13 -22.24
C ILE A 227 0.49 10.94 -23.58
N ASN A 228 0.95 9.72 -23.87
CA ASN A 228 1.70 9.37 -25.09
C ASN A 228 0.77 9.17 -26.30
N ARG A 229 -0.55 9.26 -26.13
CA ARG A 229 -1.49 9.28 -27.26
C ARG A 229 -1.42 10.64 -27.97
N PRO A 230 -1.78 10.71 -29.27
CA PRO A 230 -1.78 11.98 -30.02
C PRO A 230 -2.54 13.14 -29.34
N ASP A 231 -3.56 12.84 -28.54
CA ASP A 231 -4.36 13.80 -27.73
C ASP A 231 -4.20 13.61 -26.21
N GLY A 232 -3.20 12.83 -25.78
CA GLY A 232 -3.09 12.33 -24.41
C GLY A 232 -2.86 13.43 -23.36
N MET A 233 -2.00 14.41 -23.65
CA MET A 233 -1.72 15.52 -22.73
C MET A 233 -2.94 16.41 -22.48
N GLU A 234 -3.73 16.67 -23.52
CA GLU A 234 -4.95 17.49 -23.41
C GLU A 234 -6.02 16.74 -22.61
N ARG A 235 -6.25 15.46 -22.92
CA ARG A 235 -7.15 14.61 -22.14
C ARG A 235 -6.73 14.53 -20.68
N TYR A 236 -5.45 14.32 -20.39
CA TYR A 236 -4.96 14.26 -19.01
C TYR A 236 -5.27 15.55 -18.25
N LYS A 237 -5.02 16.73 -18.84
CA LYS A 237 -5.37 18.03 -18.21
C LYS A 237 -6.87 18.12 -17.94
N GLN A 238 -7.71 17.76 -18.91
CA GLN A 238 -9.16 17.76 -18.75
C GLN A 238 -9.62 16.80 -17.65
N THR A 239 -9.05 15.59 -17.60
CA THR A 239 -9.29 14.59 -16.56
C THR A 239 -8.96 15.13 -15.17
N ILE A 240 -7.80 15.77 -15.01
CA ILE A 240 -7.38 16.35 -13.72
C ILE A 240 -8.26 17.53 -13.31
N GLU A 241 -8.62 18.43 -14.23
CA GLU A 241 -9.51 19.54 -13.89
C GLU A 241 -10.94 19.08 -13.59
N TYR A 242 -11.43 18.08 -14.32
CA TYR A 242 -12.71 17.43 -14.00
C TYR A 242 -12.70 16.88 -12.58
N TYR A 243 -11.63 16.14 -12.22
CA TYR A 243 -11.48 15.57 -10.88
C TYR A 243 -11.35 16.66 -9.80
N LYS A 244 -10.61 17.75 -10.03
CA LYS A 244 -10.52 18.86 -9.06
C LYS A 244 -11.86 19.54 -8.80
N GLN A 245 -12.70 19.68 -9.82
CA GLN A 245 -13.99 20.37 -9.69
C GLN A 245 -15.06 19.49 -9.04
N ARG A 246 -15.04 18.20 -9.32
CA ARG A 246 -16.10 17.28 -8.91
C ARG A 246 -15.72 16.38 -7.75
N GLY A 247 -14.42 16.16 -7.53
CA GLY A 247 -13.94 15.04 -6.74
C GLY A 247 -14.64 13.77 -7.23
N TYR A 248 -15.32 13.13 -6.27
CA TYR A 248 -16.52 12.33 -6.46
C TYR A 248 -17.59 12.90 -5.52
#